data_AF-A0A3D1A1F4-F1
#
_entry.id   AF-A0A3D1A1F4-F1
#
_cell.length_a   1.000
_cell.length_b   1.000
_cell.length_c   1.000
_cell.angle_alpha   90.00
_cell.angle_beta   90.00
_cell.angle_gamma   90.00
#
_symmetry.space_group_name_H-M   'P 1'
#
loop_
_entity.id
_entity.type
_entity.pdbx_description
1 polymer ?
#
loop_
_entity_poly.entity_id
_entity_poly.type
_entity_poly.pdbx_seq_one_letter_code
_entity_poly.pdbx_strand_id
1 'polypeptide(L)' 'MRFSDGMKFNTDGEYRLTRRSDGWYVVGHGMLCPVDGPQDGSEFIKELEHKMKKQQEGYDD' A
#
# COMPACT_ATOMS: atom_id res chain seq x y z
N MET A 1 -25.55 -4.11 2.60
CA MET A 1 -24.78 -4.65 3.74
C MET A 1 -23.57 -3.75 3.96
N ARG A 2 -23.61 -2.88 4.97
CA ARG A 2 -22.45 -2.09 5.39
C ARG A 2 -21.78 -2.88 6.49
N PHE A 3 -20.72 -3.61 6.17
CA PHE A 3 -19.89 -4.25 7.17
C PHE A 3 -19.15 -3.15 7.92
N SER A 4 -19.73 -2.73 9.05
CA SER A 4 -19.11 -1.83 10.01
C SER A 4 -18.12 -2.62 10.86
N ASP A 5 -17.08 -3.20 10.24
CA ASP A 5 -15.92 -3.65 11.00
C ASP A 5 -14.91 -2.48 11.03
N GLY A 6 -15.18 -1.57 11.97
CA GLY A 6 -14.34 -0.55 12.63
C GLY A 6 -13.17 0.19 11.97
N MET A 7 -12.63 -0.19 10.82
CA MET A 7 -11.38 0.34 10.30
C MET A 7 -11.51 0.79 8.85
N LYS A 8 -11.92 2.06 8.66
CA LYS A 8 -11.87 2.72 7.36
C LYS A 8 -10.45 3.16 7.06
N PHE A 9 -9.72 2.36 6.30
CA PHE A 9 -8.49 2.81 5.67
C PHE A 9 -8.83 3.51 4.35
N ASN A 10 -8.32 4.72 4.17
CA ASN A 10 -8.36 5.33 2.86
C ASN A 10 -7.20 4.77 2.04
N THR A 11 -7.50 3.74 1.25
CA THR A 11 -6.58 3.07 0.32
C THR A 11 -6.57 3.74 -1.05
N ASP A 12 -7.26 4.87 -1.23
CA ASP A 12 -7.24 5.65 -2.45
C ASP A 12 -5.93 6.43 -2.60
N GLY A 13 -5.50 6.66 -3.84
CA GLY A 13 -4.26 7.37 -4.18
C GLY A 13 -3.01 6.49 -4.21
N GLU A 14 -1.85 7.14 -4.15
CA GLU A 14 -0.54 6.49 -4.20
C GLU A 14 -0.23 5.69 -2.93
N TYR A 15 0.72 4.76 -3.04
CA TYR A 15 1.18 3.96 -1.90
C TYR A 15 1.83 4.84 -0.82
N ARG A 16 1.37 4.69 0.42
CA ARG A 16 1.86 5.44 1.58
C ARG A 16 1.86 4.59 2.84
N LEU A 17 2.78 4.93 3.75
CA LEU A 17 2.83 4.36 5.08
C LEU A 17 1.83 5.05 6.02
N THR A 18 1.07 4.25 6.74
CA THR A 18 0.11 4.68 7.75
C THR A 18 0.41 3.96 9.06
N ARG A 19 0.72 4.73 10.11
CA ARG A 19 0.83 4.20 11.47
C ARG A 19 -0.54 4.16 12.14
N ARG A 20 -0.85 3.04 12.79
CA ARG A 20 -2.01 2.87 13.67
C ARG A 20 -1.52 2.52 15.08
N SER A 21 -2.45 2.49 16.03
CA SER A 21 -2.14 2.09 17.41
C SER A 21 -1.67 0.64 17.51
N ASP A 22 -2.08 -0.21 16.56
CA ASP A 22 -1.78 -1.64 16.52
C ASP A 22 -0.49 -1.99 15.75
N GLY A 23 0.01 -1.07 14.90
CA GLY A 23 1.16 -1.34 14.05
C GLY A 23 1.27 -0.41 12.85
N TRP A 24 2.11 -0.80 11.88
CA TRP A 24 2.33 -0.08 10.64
C TRP A 24 1.64 -0.76 9.47
N TYR A 25 1.11 0.04 8.54
CA TYR A 25 0.40 -0.44 7.37
C TYR A 25 0.77 0.38 6.15
N VAL A 26 0.99 -0.28 5.02
CA VAL A 26 1.07 0.35 3.70
C VAL A 26 -0.33 0.37 3.10
N VAL A 27 -0.77 1.53 2.61
CA VAL A 27 -2.08 1.70 1.96
C VAL A 27 -1.92 2.48 0.65
N GLY A 28 -2.73 2.17 -0.35
CA GLY A 28 -2.73 2.88 -1.65
C GLY A 28 -3.16 1.98 -2.80
N HIS A 29 -3.62 2.53 -3.91
CA HIS A 29 -4.14 1.80 -5.07
C HIS A 29 -5.19 0.72 -4.74
N GLY A 30 -6.01 0.94 -3.71
CA GLY A 30 -6.97 -0.07 -3.24
C GLY A 30 -6.34 -1.23 -2.47
N MET A 31 -5.05 -1.16 -2.15
CA MET A 31 -4.30 -2.16 -1.39
C MET A 31 -4.09 -1.69 0.05
N LEU A 32 -4.06 -2.65 0.97
CA LEU A 32 -3.65 -2.48 2.36
C LEU A 32 -2.77 -3.66 2.76
N CYS A 33 -1.56 -3.40 3.24
CA CYS A 33 -0.59 -4.41 3.63
C CYS A 33 -0.02 -4.07 5.02
N PRO A 34 -0.17 -4.95 6.04
CA PRO A 34 0.49 -4.76 7.33
C PRO A 34 2.01 -4.96 7.19
N VAL A 35 2.78 -4.13 7.89
CA VAL A 35 4.25 -4.18 7.89
C VAL A 35 4.79 -4.08 9.31
N ASP A 36 5.98 -4.63 9.53
CA ASP A 36 6.60 -4.69 10.87
C ASP A 36 7.05 -3.29 11.35
N GLY A 37 7.41 -2.42 10.41
CA GLY A 37 7.88 -1.08 10.71
C GLY A 37 7.88 -0.12 9.53
N PRO A 38 8.26 1.15 9.77
CA PRO A 38 8.29 2.18 8.74
C PRO A 38 9.40 1.95 7.70
N GLN A 39 10.49 1.27 8.07
CA GLN A 39 11.56 0.93 7.14
C GLN A 39 11.10 -0.12 6.13
N ASP A 40 10.57 -1.24 6.64
CA ASP A 40 10.02 -2.35 5.85
C ASP A 40 8.94 -1.86 4.88
N GLY A 41 7.97 -1.08 5.36
CA GLY A 41 6.94 -0.53 4.47
C GLY A 41 7.46 0.48 3.46
N SER A 42 8.54 1.20 3.73
CA SER A 42 9.12 2.16 2.77
C SER A 42 9.81 1.44 1.62
N GLU A 43 10.53 0.35 1.92
CA GLU A 43 11.09 -0.53 0.90
C GLU A 43 9.99 -1.20 0.09
N PHE A 44 8.95 -1.71 0.75
CA PHE A 44 7.80 -2.34 0.08
C PHE A 44 7.09 -1.38 -0.88
N ILE A 45 6.86 -0.12 -0.48
CA ILE A 45 6.28 0.91 -1.34
C ILE A 45 7.14 1.12 -2.58
N LYS A 46 8.46 1.28 -2.43
CA LYS A 46 9.37 1.48 -3.57
C LYS A 46 9.33 0.31 -4.54
N GLU A 47 9.31 -0.92 -4.03
CA GLU A 47 9.18 -2.12 -4.86
C GLU A 47 7.85 -2.15 -5.63
N LEU A 48 6.75 -1.80 -4.97
CA LEU A 48 5.42 -1.73 -5.60
C LEU A 48 5.37 -0.67 -6.69
N GLU A 49 5.87 0.53 -6.42
CA GLU A 49 5.94 1.61 -7.42
C GLU A 49 6.80 1.21 -8.62
N HIS A 50 7.95 0.57 -8.38
CA HIS A 50 8.82 0.07 -9.46
C HIS A 50 8.13 -1.00 -10.31
N LYS A 51 7.41 -1.92 -9.68
CA LYS A 51 6.61 -2.96 -10.37
C LYS A 51 5.44 -2.37 -11.15
N MET A 52 4.80 -1.31 -10.66
CA MET A 52 3.71 -0.64 -11.37
C MET A 52 4.22 0.12 -12.60
N LYS A 53 5.35 0.83 -12.50
CA LYS A 53 5.98 1.49 -13.64
C LYS A 53 6.38 0.49 -14.74
N LYS A 54 6.97 -0.64 -14.36
CA LYS A 54 7.34 -1.69 -15.32
C LYS A 54 6.15 -2.33 -16.03
N GLN A 55 4.99 -2.43 -15.38
CA GLN A 55 3.77 -2.95 -16.02
C GLN A 55 3.13 -1.94 -16.99
N GLN A 56 3.46 -0.66 -16.86
CA GLN A 56 2.98 0.39 -17.76
C GLN A 56 3.91 0.61 -18.96
N GLU A 57 5.19 0.23 -18.83
CA GLU A 57 6.24 0.37 -19.85
C GLU A 57 6.69 -1.02 -20.35
N GLY A 58 5.75 -1.83 -20.83
CA GLY A 58 5.99 -3.23 -21.17
C GLY A 58 4.99 -3.82 -22.17
N TYR A 59 4.93 -3.25 -23.38
CA TYR A 59 4.62 -3.99 -24.61
C TYR A 59 5.47 -3.44 -25.75
N ASP A 60 6.77 -3.68 -25.68
CA ASP A 60 7.74 -3.56 -26.78
C ASP A 60 8.94 -4.47 -26.41
N ASP A 61 8.77 -5.79 -26.63
CA ASP A 61 9.78 -6.75 -27.14
C ASP A 61 9.11 -8.10 -27.42
#